data_AF-A0A3N5PEN3-F1
#
_entry.id   AF-A0A3N5PEN3-F1
#
_cell.length_a   1.000
_cell.length_b   1.000
_cell.length_c   1.000
_cell.angle_alpha   90.00
_cell.angle_beta   90.00
_cell.angle_gamma   90.00
#
_symmetry.space_group_name_H-M   'P 1'
#
loop_
_entity.id
_entity.type
_entity.pdbx_description
1 polymer ?
#
loop_
_entity_poly.entity_id
_entity_poly.type
_entity_poly.pdbx_seq_one_letter_code
_entity_poly.pdbx_strand_id
1 'polypeptide(L)'
;MQLEKFSYDNKIVRDFTIASLVFGVVGMLVGVLIASQLFAPELNFSIPFLTFGRIRPLHTNAVIFAFVGNAIFAGIYYSLPRLLKTPMFSTLLSRIHFWGWQLIIVAAAISLPLGMTTSKEYAELEWPIDIAITLIWVVFGINMIGTIIKRREKHMYVAIWFYLATWVTVAVLHIVNSFE
;
A
#
# COMPACT_ATOMS: atom_id res chain seq x y z
N MET A 1 20.69 29.93 -21.41
CA MET A 1 19.74 29.10 -20.62
C MET A 1 20.46 28.63 -19.36
N GLN A 2 19.92 28.91 -18.17
CA GLN A 2 20.44 28.31 -16.93
C GLN A 2 20.08 26.82 -16.88
N LEU A 3 21.03 25.98 -16.46
CA LEU A 3 20.79 24.55 -16.26
C LEU A 3 19.91 24.36 -15.01
N GLU A 4 18.71 23.81 -15.20
CA GLU A 4 17.78 23.53 -14.10
C GLU A 4 18.29 22.35 -13.24
N LYS A 5 18.70 22.66 -12.01
CA LYS A 5 19.17 21.69 -10.99
C LYS A 5 18.03 21.29 -10.06
N PHE A 6 17.96 20.02 -9.71
CA PHE A 6 17.00 19.50 -8.73
C PHE A 6 17.62 18.36 -7.92
N SER A 7 17.01 18.04 -6.77
CA SER A 7 17.40 16.93 -5.91
C SER A 7 16.25 15.93 -5.79
N TYR A 8 16.59 14.64 -5.67
CA TYR A 8 15.61 13.59 -5.41
C TYR A 8 15.19 13.58 -3.93
N ASP A 9 13.89 13.50 -3.67
CA ASP A 9 13.37 13.29 -2.32
C ASP A 9 13.54 11.82 -1.91
N ASN A 10 14.60 11.53 -1.16
CA ASN A 10 14.84 10.20 -0.60
C ASN A 10 14.17 9.97 0.74
N LYS A 11 13.57 11.01 1.35
CA LYS A 11 12.89 10.87 2.64
C LYS A 11 11.66 9.98 2.48
N ILE A 12 10.83 10.26 1.48
CA ILE A 12 9.63 9.46 1.20
C ILE A 12 9.97 7.98 0.95
N VAL A 13 11.05 7.72 0.21
CA VAL A 13 11.53 6.36 -0.06
C VAL A 13 11.89 5.65 1.24
N ARG A 14 12.65 6.33 2.10
CA ARG A 14 13.05 5.79 3.41
C ARG A 14 11.83 5.53 4.29
N ASP A 15 10.87 6.44 4.32
CA ASP A 15 9.67 6.32 5.14
C ASP A 15 8.85 5.07 4.72
N PHE A 16 8.62 4.87 3.41
CA PHE A 16 7.97 3.65 2.89
C PHE A 16 8.81 2.38 3.12
N THR A 17 10.14 2.46 3.00
CA THR A 17 11.03 1.32 3.25
C THR A 17 10.96 0.87 4.70
N ILE A 18 11.03 1.81 5.65
CA ILE A 18 10.92 1.53 7.08
C ILE A 18 9.55 0.94 7.39
N ALA A 19 8.47 1.55 6.88
CA ALA A 19 7.12 1.02 7.05
C ALA A 19 6.99 -0.41 6.51
N SER A 20 7.53 -0.70 5.33
CA SER A 20 7.55 -2.04 4.76
C SER A 20 8.25 -3.03 5.69
N LEU A 21 9.45 -2.71 6.20
CA LEU A 21 10.15 -3.61 7.15
C LEU A 21 9.34 -3.86 8.42
N VAL A 22 8.74 -2.81 9.00
CA VAL A 22 7.91 -2.91 10.21
C VAL A 22 6.70 -3.81 9.95
N PHE A 23 5.93 -3.54 8.90
CA PHE A 23 4.74 -4.34 8.57
C PHE A 23 5.08 -5.73 8.04
N GLY A 24 6.27 -5.92 7.48
CA GLY A 24 6.80 -7.24 7.12
C GLY A 24 6.98 -8.11 8.37
N VAL A 25 7.62 -7.56 9.41
CA VAL A 25 7.75 -8.25 10.70
C VAL A 25 6.38 -8.51 11.31
N VAL A 26 5.51 -7.50 11.38
CA VAL A 26 4.15 -7.65 11.97
C VAL A 26 3.34 -8.70 11.22
N GLY A 27 3.25 -8.61 9.88
CA GLY A 27 2.49 -9.53 9.05
C GLY A 27 2.99 -10.97 9.19
N MET A 28 4.31 -11.19 9.21
CA MET A 28 4.89 -12.52 9.40
C MET A 28 4.65 -13.08 10.81
N LEU A 29 4.74 -12.26 11.85
CA LEU A 29 4.41 -12.68 13.23
C LEU A 29 2.94 -13.09 13.37
N VAL A 30 2.02 -12.34 12.76
CA VAL A 30 0.60 -12.73 12.70
C VAL A 30 0.43 -14.03 11.92
N GLY A 31 1.22 -14.24 10.86
CA GLY A 31 1.28 -15.50 10.11
C GLY A 31 1.68 -16.69 10.97
N VAL A 32 2.72 -16.54 11.79
CA VAL A 32 3.15 -17.55 12.75
C VAL A 32 2.07 -17.83 13.80
N LEU A 33 1.38 -16.80 14.28
CA LEU A 33 0.25 -16.95 15.21
C LEU A 33 -0.86 -17.81 14.60
N ILE A 34 -1.37 -17.45 13.41
CA ILE A 34 -2.47 -18.20 12.79
C ILE A 34 -2.07 -19.62 12.38
N ALA A 35 -0.81 -19.83 11.98
CA ALA A 35 -0.29 -21.17 11.73
C ALA A 35 -0.28 -22.02 13.01
N SER A 36 0.11 -21.41 14.14
CA SER A 36 0.09 -22.07 15.45
C SER A 36 -1.33 -22.37 15.91
N GLN A 37 -2.31 -21.50 15.63
CA GLN A 37 -3.73 -21.72 15.94
C GLN A 37 -4.35 -22.89 15.16
N LEU A 38 -3.88 -23.16 13.94
CA LEU A 38 -4.29 -24.34 13.16
C LEU A 38 -3.78 -25.65 13.78
N PHE A 39 -2.58 -25.63 14.36
CA PHE A 39 -2.00 -26.79 15.03
C PHE A 39 -2.54 -27.00 16.45
N ALA A 40 -2.65 -25.92 17.23
CA ALA A 40 -3.13 -25.90 18.60
C ALA A 40 -4.29 -24.90 18.75
N PRO A 41 -5.56 -25.36 18.59
CA PRO A 41 -6.74 -24.49 18.65
C PRO A 41 -6.92 -23.72 19.98
N GLU A 42 -6.29 -24.17 21.07
CA GLU A 42 -6.26 -23.48 22.37
C GLU A 42 -5.64 -22.07 22.26
N LEU A 43 -4.77 -21.84 21.28
CA LEU A 43 -4.14 -20.54 20.99
C LEU A 43 -5.11 -19.52 20.37
N ASN A 44 -6.39 -19.85 20.22
CA ASN A 44 -7.46 -18.87 19.99
C ASN A 44 -7.84 -18.12 21.29
N PHE A 45 -7.38 -18.59 22.46
CA PHE A 45 -7.54 -17.99 23.78
C PHE A 45 -8.99 -17.74 24.23
N SER A 46 -9.99 -18.29 23.53
CA SER A 46 -11.42 -17.99 23.71
C SER A 46 -11.74 -16.49 23.66
N ILE A 47 -10.91 -15.72 22.95
CA ILE A 47 -11.00 -14.27 22.81
C ILE A 47 -11.46 -13.96 21.38
N PRO A 48 -12.61 -13.30 21.16
CA PRO A 48 -13.17 -13.10 19.83
C PRO A 48 -12.19 -12.47 18.83
N PHE A 49 -11.45 -11.45 19.27
CA PHE A 49 -10.51 -10.70 18.43
C PHE A 49 -9.25 -11.46 18.05
N LEU A 50 -8.87 -12.52 18.78
CA LEU A 50 -7.70 -13.35 18.47
C LEU A 50 -8.05 -14.63 17.72
N THR A 51 -9.33 -14.89 17.43
CA THR A 51 -9.71 -16.12 16.74
C THR A 51 -9.13 -16.17 15.32
N PHE A 52 -8.77 -17.38 14.88
CA PHE A 52 -8.21 -17.64 13.54
C PHE A 52 -9.03 -16.98 12.43
N GLY A 53 -10.37 -17.08 12.51
CA GLY A 53 -11.27 -16.51 11.51
C GLY A 53 -11.14 -14.99 11.34
N ARG A 54 -10.81 -14.25 12.39
CA ARG A 54 -10.63 -12.79 12.35
C ARG A 54 -9.19 -12.36 12.11
N ILE A 55 -8.23 -13.12 12.62
CA ILE A 55 -6.81 -12.80 12.45
C ILE A 55 -6.30 -13.22 11.07
N ARG A 56 -6.88 -14.23 10.42
CA ARG A 56 -6.52 -14.64 9.05
C ARG A 56 -6.62 -13.47 8.05
N PRO A 57 -7.75 -12.78 7.89
CA PRO A 57 -7.82 -11.66 6.95
C PRO A 57 -6.89 -10.51 7.36
N LEU A 58 -6.64 -10.31 8.65
CA LEU A 58 -5.63 -9.36 9.13
C LEU A 58 -4.22 -9.72 8.64
N HIS A 59 -3.82 -11.00 8.76
CA HIS A 59 -2.53 -11.47 8.22
C HIS A 59 -2.42 -11.19 6.73
N THR A 60 -3.43 -11.59 5.95
CA THR A 60 -3.46 -11.39 4.50
C THR A 60 -3.28 -9.92 4.12
N ASN A 61 -4.07 -9.03 4.74
CA ASN A 61 -4.01 -7.60 4.49
C ASN A 61 -2.67 -6.99 4.93
N ALA A 62 -2.15 -7.40 6.08
CA ALA A 62 -0.85 -6.93 6.59
C ALA A 62 0.32 -7.35 5.68
N VAL A 63 0.31 -8.58 5.15
CA VAL A 63 1.39 -9.04 4.27
C VAL A 63 1.30 -8.41 2.88
N ILE A 64 0.10 -8.31 2.31
CA ILE A 64 -0.06 -7.84 0.92
C ILE A 64 -0.07 -6.31 0.86
N PHE A 65 -0.98 -5.64 1.57
CA PHE A 65 -1.18 -4.21 1.42
C PHE A 65 -0.24 -3.39 2.32
N ALA A 66 0.06 -3.89 3.53
CA ALA A 66 0.99 -3.20 4.41
C ALA A 66 2.46 -3.51 4.06
N PHE A 67 2.89 -4.76 4.04
CA PHE A 67 4.28 -5.09 3.73
C PHE A 67 4.63 -4.88 2.26
N VAL A 68 4.01 -5.65 1.36
CA VAL A 68 4.33 -5.61 -0.08
C VAL A 68 3.89 -4.27 -0.70
N GLY A 69 2.74 -3.72 -0.32
CA GLY A 69 2.28 -2.40 -0.78
C GLY A 69 3.29 -1.29 -0.48
N ASN A 70 3.76 -1.17 0.78
CA ASN A 70 4.80 -0.19 1.12
C ASN A 70 6.12 -0.46 0.37
N ALA A 71 6.49 -1.73 0.12
CA ALA A 71 7.69 -2.08 -0.65
C ALA A 71 7.59 -1.59 -2.11
N ILE A 72 6.44 -1.81 -2.75
CA ILE A 72 6.16 -1.35 -4.12
C ILE A 72 6.24 0.18 -4.17
N PHE A 73 5.62 0.88 -3.24
CA PHE A 73 5.66 2.34 -3.20
C PHE A 73 7.07 2.88 -2.99
N ALA A 74 7.87 2.30 -2.10
CA ALA A 74 9.28 2.66 -1.94
C ALA A 74 10.04 2.50 -3.26
N GLY A 75 9.84 1.36 -3.94
CA GLY A 75 10.44 1.08 -5.25
C GLY A 75 10.07 2.12 -6.30
N ILE A 76 8.78 2.46 -6.41
CA ILE A 76 8.28 3.45 -7.38
C ILE A 76 8.79 4.85 -7.07
N TYR A 77 8.68 5.32 -5.82
CA TYR A 77 9.17 6.65 -5.42
C TYR A 77 10.69 6.79 -5.59
N TYR A 78 11.43 5.69 -5.49
CA TYR A 78 12.86 5.69 -5.76
C TYR A 78 13.16 5.71 -7.26
N SER A 79 12.57 4.80 -8.02
CA SER A 79 12.93 4.56 -9.42
C SER A 79 12.34 5.62 -10.36
N LEU A 80 11.08 6.00 -10.18
CA LEU A 80 10.34 6.87 -11.09
C LEU A 80 11.06 8.21 -11.37
N PRO A 81 11.43 9.02 -10.36
CA PRO A 81 12.07 10.31 -10.63
C PRO A 81 13.47 10.15 -11.26
N ARG A 82 14.18 9.05 -10.97
CA ARG A 82 15.50 8.75 -11.52
C ARG A 82 15.41 8.34 -12.99
N LEU A 83 14.49 7.45 -13.32
CA LEU A 83 14.26 6.97 -14.68
C LEU A 83 13.74 8.08 -15.60
N LEU A 84 12.96 9.02 -15.05
CA LEU A 84 12.41 10.16 -15.80
C LEU A 84 13.31 11.41 -15.78
N LYS A 85 14.39 11.38 -14.99
CA LYS A 85 15.30 12.50 -14.72
C LYS A 85 14.57 13.79 -14.35
N THR A 86 13.61 13.69 -13.43
CA THR A 86 12.79 14.81 -12.96
C THR A 86 12.43 14.59 -11.48
N PRO A 87 12.26 15.63 -10.64
CA PRO A 87 11.76 15.44 -9.28
C PRO A 87 10.30 14.96 -9.31
N MET A 88 9.84 14.39 -8.20
CA MET A 88 8.41 14.08 -8.05
C MET A 88 7.56 15.33 -8.25
N PHE A 89 6.39 15.17 -8.89
CA PHE A 89 5.49 16.27 -9.22
C PHE A 89 5.06 17.10 -8.00
N SER A 90 4.78 16.45 -6.88
CA SER A 90 4.48 17.13 -5.62
C SER A 90 4.95 16.32 -4.41
N THR A 91 5.80 16.94 -3.59
CA THR A 91 6.24 16.39 -2.30
C THR A 91 5.10 16.31 -1.28
N LEU A 92 4.13 17.23 -1.37
CA LEU A 92 2.93 17.20 -0.54
C LEU A 92 2.07 15.98 -0.86
N LEU A 93 1.80 15.70 -2.14
CA LEU A 93 1.04 14.51 -2.55
C LEU A 93 1.75 13.22 -2.14
N SER A 94 3.08 13.18 -2.20
CA SER A 94 3.86 12.05 -1.69
C SER A 94 3.61 11.80 -0.20
N ARG A 95 3.59 12.87 0.62
CA ARG A 95 3.32 12.77 2.07
C ARG A 95 1.88 12.38 2.39
N ILE A 96 0.91 12.95 1.66
CA ILE A 96 -0.51 12.58 1.79
C ILE A 96 -0.69 11.10 1.46
N HIS A 97 -0.07 10.62 0.39
CA HIS A 97 -0.09 9.22 0.04
C HIS A 97 0.49 8.34 1.16
N PHE A 98 1.70 8.65 1.64
CA PHE A 98 2.33 7.88 2.71
C PHE A 98 1.45 7.78 3.95
N TRP A 99 1.08 8.91 4.54
CA TRP A 99 0.29 8.93 5.78
C TRP A 99 -1.12 8.37 5.58
N GLY A 100 -1.76 8.66 4.44
CA GLY A 100 -3.05 8.08 4.09
C GLY A 100 -3.00 6.55 4.03
N TRP A 101 -1.96 6.00 3.40
CA TRP A 101 -1.75 4.55 3.36
C TRP A 101 -1.50 3.96 4.74
N GLN A 102 -0.72 4.63 5.60
CA GLN A 102 -0.49 4.15 6.96
C GLN A 102 -1.79 4.15 7.79
N LEU A 103 -2.63 5.17 7.64
CA LEU A 103 -3.92 5.25 8.32
C LEU A 103 -4.89 4.15 7.87
N ILE A 104 -4.90 3.82 6.58
CA ILE A 104 -5.68 2.69 6.04
C ILE A 104 -5.22 1.37 6.67
N ILE A 105 -3.91 1.14 6.76
CA ILE A 105 -3.35 -0.06 7.39
C ILE A 105 -3.74 -0.14 8.87
N VAL A 106 -3.68 0.98 9.60
CA VAL A 106 -4.10 1.03 11.00
C VAL A 106 -5.60 0.77 11.13
N ALA A 107 -6.42 1.32 10.24
CA ALA A 107 -7.86 1.05 10.20
C ALA A 107 -8.14 -0.44 9.99
N ALA A 108 -7.45 -1.10 9.05
CA ALA A 108 -7.53 -2.54 8.84
C ALA A 108 -7.11 -3.36 10.07
N ALA A 109 -6.04 -2.93 10.75
CA ALA A 109 -5.55 -3.57 11.98
C ALA A 109 -6.55 -3.51 13.14
N ILE A 110 -7.48 -2.54 13.11
CA ILE A 110 -8.53 -2.38 14.11
C ILE A 110 -9.82 -3.10 13.65
N SER A 111 -10.26 -2.87 12.41
CA SER A 111 -11.56 -3.33 11.93
C SER A 111 -11.65 -4.85 11.79
N LEU A 112 -10.59 -5.50 11.29
CA LEU A 112 -10.61 -6.94 11.02
C LEU A 112 -10.69 -7.78 12.32
N PRO A 113 -9.89 -7.52 13.39
CA PRO A 113 -10.09 -8.19 14.68
C PRO A 113 -11.45 -7.91 15.34
N LEU A 114 -12.04 -6.74 15.09
CA LEU A 114 -13.41 -6.44 15.54
C LEU A 114 -14.47 -7.25 14.78
N GLY A 115 -14.11 -7.88 13.67
CA GLY A 115 -14.99 -8.72 12.85
C GLY A 115 -15.77 -7.96 11.80
N MET A 116 -15.37 -6.72 11.50
CA MET A 116 -15.95 -5.90 10.44
C MET A 116 -15.30 -6.33 9.12
N THR A 117 -16.04 -7.11 8.33
CA THR A 117 -15.54 -7.61 7.05
C THR A 117 -16.65 -7.96 6.06
N THR A 118 -16.37 -7.70 4.78
CA THR A 118 -17.21 -8.08 3.64
C THR A 118 -17.11 -9.57 3.27
N SER A 119 -16.19 -10.32 3.89
CA SER A 119 -15.83 -11.73 3.60
C SER A 119 -15.25 -12.01 2.20
N LYS A 120 -15.08 -11.00 1.35
CA LYS A 120 -14.43 -11.12 0.04
C LYS A 120 -12.91 -11.17 0.25
N GLU A 121 -12.25 -12.25 -0.15
CA GLU A 121 -10.80 -12.38 0.02
C GLU A 121 -10.04 -11.25 -0.71
N TYR A 122 -9.06 -10.66 -0.05
CA TYR A 122 -8.28 -9.49 -0.48
C TYR A 122 -9.09 -8.19 -0.67
N ALA A 123 -10.36 -8.18 -0.30
CA ALA A 123 -11.25 -7.02 -0.29
C ALA A 123 -12.10 -7.02 1.00
N GLU A 124 -11.49 -7.46 2.11
CA GLU A 124 -12.19 -7.72 3.36
C GLU A 124 -12.63 -6.46 4.10
N LEU A 125 -12.07 -5.29 3.76
CA LEU A 125 -12.29 -4.04 4.47
C LEU A 125 -13.64 -3.44 4.09
N GLU A 126 -14.29 -2.78 5.05
CA GLU A 126 -15.60 -2.17 4.84
C GLU A 126 -15.53 -0.90 3.97
N TRP A 127 -16.65 -0.55 3.35
CA TRP A 127 -16.80 0.59 2.43
C TRP A 127 -16.12 1.92 2.85
N PRO A 128 -16.05 2.35 4.13
CA PRO A 128 -15.38 3.61 4.46
C PRO A 128 -13.87 3.53 4.19
N ILE A 129 -13.28 2.36 4.42
CA ILE A 129 -11.86 2.11 4.18
C ILE A 129 -11.63 1.94 2.68
N ASP A 130 -12.56 1.34 1.95
CA ASP A 130 -12.47 1.22 0.48
C ASP A 130 -12.50 2.57 -0.24
N ILE A 131 -13.32 3.51 0.24
CA ILE A 131 -13.30 4.90 -0.25
C ILE A 131 -11.96 5.55 0.07
N ALA A 132 -11.45 5.38 1.30
CA ALA A 132 -10.15 5.93 1.68
C ALA A 132 -9.01 5.39 0.81
N ILE A 133 -8.99 4.07 0.54
CA ILE A 133 -8.06 3.42 -0.38
C ILE A 133 -8.14 4.07 -1.76
N THR A 134 -9.35 4.20 -2.31
CA THR A 134 -9.57 4.79 -3.63
C THR A 134 -9.00 6.22 -3.72
N LEU A 135 -9.30 7.06 -2.73
CA LEU A 135 -8.82 8.44 -2.69
C LEU A 135 -7.29 8.51 -2.63
N ILE A 136 -6.68 7.70 -1.76
CA ILE A 136 -5.22 7.67 -1.61
C ILE A 136 -4.54 7.08 -2.85
N TRP A 137 -5.13 6.09 -3.50
CA TRP A 137 -4.65 5.53 -4.75
C TRP A 137 -4.72 6.54 -5.91
N VAL A 138 -5.75 7.37 -5.95
CA VAL A 138 -5.86 8.50 -6.89
C VAL A 138 -4.79 9.55 -6.62
N VAL A 139 -4.55 9.93 -5.36
CA VAL A 139 -3.47 10.86 -4.98
C VAL A 139 -2.11 10.35 -5.45
N PHE A 140 -1.84 9.06 -5.24
CA PHE A 140 -0.64 8.39 -5.74
C PHE A 140 -0.55 8.48 -7.28
N GLY A 141 -1.64 8.17 -7.98
CA GLY A 141 -1.74 8.24 -9.44
C GLY A 141 -1.48 9.63 -10.01
N ILE A 142 -2.12 10.66 -9.45
CA ILE A 142 -1.93 12.07 -9.87
C ILE A 142 -0.45 12.47 -9.74
N ASN A 143 0.20 12.09 -8.63
CA ASN A 143 1.61 12.41 -8.43
C ASN A 143 2.53 11.66 -9.40
N MET A 144 2.26 10.37 -9.64
CA MET A 144 3.00 9.56 -10.60
C MET A 144 2.85 10.09 -12.04
N ILE A 145 1.61 10.27 -12.51
CA ILE A 145 1.31 10.75 -13.87
C ILE A 145 1.84 12.17 -14.07
N GLY A 146 1.66 13.06 -13.08
CA GLY A 146 2.23 14.41 -13.12
C GLY A 146 3.75 14.39 -13.27
N THR A 147 4.44 13.42 -12.65
CA THR A 147 5.90 13.24 -12.76
C THR A 147 6.28 12.75 -14.17
N ILE A 148 5.50 11.83 -14.74
CA ILE A 148 5.68 11.31 -16.10
C ILE A 148 5.48 12.40 -17.17
N ILE A 149 4.51 13.30 -16.97
CA ILE A 149 4.25 14.42 -17.87
C ILE A 149 5.42 15.43 -17.85
N LYS A 150 6.00 15.71 -16.67
CA LYS A 150 7.13 16.62 -16.49
C LYS A 150 8.51 15.97 -16.66
N ARG A 151 8.58 14.80 -17.30
CA ARG A 151 9.85 14.08 -17.49
C ARG A 151 10.80 14.83 -18.42
N ARG A 152 12.10 14.60 -18.22
CA ARG A 152 13.15 15.11 -19.13
C ARG A 152 13.57 14.08 -20.19
N GLU A 153 13.28 12.81 -19.96
CA GLU A 153 13.57 11.73 -20.91
C GLU A 153 12.49 11.58 -21.98
N LYS A 154 12.91 11.43 -23.25
CA LYS A 154 11.96 11.25 -24.35
C LYS A 154 11.23 9.91 -24.25
N HIS A 155 11.99 8.85 -24.00
CA HIS A 155 11.48 7.49 -23.87
C HIS A 155 11.26 7.12 -22.40
N MET A 156 10.18 6.41 -22.12
CA MET A 156 9.93 5.85 -20.80
C MET A 156 10.57 4.47 -20.71
N TYR A 157 11.32 4.25 -19.63
CA TYR A 157 11.79 2.92 -19.27
C TYR A 157 10.61 1.98 -19.01
N VAL A 158 10.74 0.71 -19.40
CA VAL A 158 9.64 -0.27 -19.41
C VAL A 158 9.01 -0.47 -18.02
N ALA A 159 9.78 -0.37 -16.93
CA ALA A 159 9.22 -0.47 -15.57
C ALA A 159 8.11 0.57 -15.30
N ILE A 160 8.16 1.75 -15.93
CA ILE A 160 7.13 2.79 -15.77
C ILE A 160 5.82 2.33 -16.42
N TRP A 161 5.88 1.52 -17.49
CA TRP A 161 4.69 0.94 -18.11
C TRP A 161 4.02 -0.04 -17.16
N PHE A 162 4.81 -0.88 -16.47
CA PHE A 162 4.30 -1.77 -15.43
C PHE A 162 3.68 -0.98 -14.27
N TYR A 163 4.30 0.12 -13.82
CA TYR A 163 3.72 0.94 -12.75
C TYR A 163 2.38 1.55 -13.15
N LEU A 164 2.26 2.07 -14.39
CA LEU A 164 1.00 2.57 -14.92
C LEU A 164 -0.06 1.48 -15.04
N ALA A 165 0.30 0.31 -15.59
CA ALA A 165 -0.59 -0.83 -15.70
C ALA A 165 -1.08 -1.29 -14.33
N THR A 166 -0.19 -1.45 -13.36
CA THR A 166 -0.54 -1.78 -11.97
C THR A 166 -1.49 -0.73 -11.38
N TRP A 167 -1.21 0.56 -11.55
CA TRP A 167 -2.06 1.61 -11.01
C TRP A 167 -3.48 1.57 -11.60
N VAL A 168 -3.61 1.45 -12.93
CA VAL A 168 -4.91 1.38 -13.62
C VAL A 168 -5.66 0.10 -13.25
N THR A 169 -5.02 -1.06 -13.38
CA THR A 169 -5.69 -2.35 -13.17
C THR A 169 -6.12 -2.51 -11.71
N VAL A 170 -5.28 -2.15 -10.74
CA VAL A 170 -5.66 -2.23 -9.31
C VAL A 170 -6.80 -1.26 -9.00
N ALA A 171 -6.82 -0.06 -9.59
CA ALA A 171 -7.94 0.87 -9.39
C ALA A 171 -9.27 0.29 -9.90
N VAL A 172 -9.26 -0.30 -11.10
CA VAL A 172 -10.46 -0.93 -11.68
C VAL A 172 -10.90 -2.13 -10.83
N LEU A 173 -9.97 -3.01 -10.45
CA LEU A 173 -10.27 -4.18 -9.62
C LEU A 173 -10.84 -3.77 -8.25
N HIS A 174 -10.22 -2.80 -7.59
CA HIS A 174 -10.66 -2.28 -6.30
C HIS A 174 -12.09 -1.74 -6.40
N ILE A 175 -12.32 -0.77 -7.31
CA ILE A 175 -13.63 -0.12 -7.44
C ILE A 175 -14.73 -1.13 -7.78
N VAL A 176 -14.48 -2.05 -8.73
CA VAL A 176 -15.48 -3.01 -9.16
C VAL A 176 -15.76 -4.06 -8.08
N ASN A 177 -14.73 -4.56 -7.40
CA ASN A 177 -14.89 -5.59 -6.39
C ASN A 177 -15.48 -5.05 -5.07
N SER A 178 -15.26 -3.76 -4.79
CA SER A 178 -15.81 -3.02 -3.64
C SER A 178 -17.24 -2.55 -3.84
N PHE A 179 -17.90 -2.84 -4.98
CA PHE A 179 -19.36 -2.73 -5.03
C PHE A 179 -19.96 -3.84 -4.15
N GLU A 180 -20.44 -3.41 -2.98
CA GLU A 180 -21.24 -4.20 -2.04
C GLU A 180 -22.71 -4.26 -2.47
#